data_AF-A0A6N7AYG9-F1
#
_entry.id   AF-A0A6N7AYG9-F1
#
_cell.length_a   1.000
_cell.length_b   1.000
_cell.length_c   1.000
_cell.angle_alpha   90.00
_cell.angle_beta   90.00
_cell.angle_gamma   90.00
#
_symmetry.space_group_name_H-M   'P 1'
#
loop_
_entity.id
_entity.type
_entity.pdbx_description
1 polymer ?
#
loop_
_entity_poly.entity_id
_entity_poly.type
_entity_poly.pdbx_seq_one_letter_code
_entity_poly.pdbx_strand_id
1 'polypeptide(L)' 'MYLKKSYRKDSGRTYLVIAEKYRNPVTGVATDRTVKSLGYLDELEKEYADPIAHFQEVARKMTEEDA' A
#
# COMPACT_ATOMS: atom_id res chain seq x y z
N MET A 1 0.88 8.68 -1.51
CA MET A 1 0.91 7.28 -1.02
C MET A 1 1.57 6.35 -2.05
N TYR A 2 2.04 5.15 -1.69
CA TYR A 2 2.69 4.16 -2.57
C TYR A 2 2.33 2.72 -2.17
N LEU A 3 2.32 1.82 -3.15
CA LEU A 3 2.09 0.40 -2.93
C LEU A 3 3.38 -0.30 -2.47
N LYS A 4 3.41 -0.74 -1.23
CA LYS A 4 4.47 -1.56 -0.65
C LYS A 4 4.12 -3.04 -0.80
N LYS A 5 5.06 -3.81 -1.34
CA LYS A 5 4.96 -5.27 -1.47
C LYS A 5 5.87 -5.90 -0.42
N SER A 6 5.30 -6.64 0.52
CA SER A 6 6.03 -7.38 1.53
C SER A 6 5.94 -8.87 1.21
N TYR A 7 7.04 -9.45 0.76
CA TYR A 7 7.13 -10.88 0.54
C TYR A 7 7.40 -11.61 1.85
N ARG A 8 6.43 -12.41 2.33
CA ARG A 8 6.62 -13.27 3.50
C ARG A 8 7.17 -14.61 3.07
N LYS A 9 8.44 -14.85 3.40
CA LYS A 9 9.15 -16.10 3.07
C LYS A 9 8.51 -17.32 3.77
N ASP A 10 8.01 -17.15 4.99
CA ASP A 10 7.33 -18.21 5.76
C ASP A 10 6.10 -18.80 5.08
N SER A 11 5.28 -17.97 4.42
CA SER A 11 4.04 -18.42 3.79
C SER A 11 4.12 -18.50 2.27
N GLY A 12 5.25 -18.07 1.68
CA GLY A 12 5.40 -17.94 0.22
C GLY A 12 4.44 -16.92 -0.41
N ARG A 13 3.82 -16.05 0.40
CA ARG A 13 2.78 -15.13 -0.04
C ARG A 13 3.28 -13.69 -0.07
N THR A 14 2.90 -12.97 -1.13
CA THR A 14 3.14 -11.52 -1.25
C THR A 14 2.00 -10.77 -0.60
N TYR A 15 2.29 -9.93 0.38
CA TYR A 15 1.30 -9.06 1.02
C TYR A 15 1.41 -7.64 0.48
N LEU A 16 0.28 -7.06 0.09
CA LEU A 16 0.19 -5.71 -0.43
C LEU A 16 -0.32 -4.75 0.65
N VAL A 17 0.37 -3.63 0.80
CA VAL A 17 0.05 -2.57 1.75
C VAL A 17 0.24 -1.22 1.07
N ILE A 18 -0.72 -0.32 1.22
CA ILE A 18 -0.57 1.09 0.85
C ILE A 18 0.06 1.79 2.05
N ALA A 19 1.26 2.31 1.84
CA ALA A 19 1.93 3.16 2.80
C ALA A 19 2.04 4.56 2.22
N GLU A 20 2.17 5.56 3.05
CA GLU A 20 2.50 6.91 2.61
C GLU A 20 3.65 7.45 3.40
N LYS A 21 4.44 8.29 2.73
CA LYS A 21 5.44 9.08 3.41
C LYS A 21 4.76 10.36 3.88
N TYR A 22 4.75 10.54 5.19
CA TYR A 22 4.32 11.78 5.80
C TYR A 22 5.47 12.35 6.62
N ARG A 23 5.46 13.67 6.81
CA ARG A 23 6.39 14.32 7.73
C ARG A 23 5.70 14.42 9.07
N ASN A 24 6.25 13.78 10.10
CA ASN A 24 5.67 13.85 11.43
C ASN A 24 5.72 15.31 11.91
N PRO A 25 4.58 15.95 12.20
CA PRO A 25 4.55 17.36 12.59
C PRO A 25 5.20 17.59 13.96
N VAL A 26 5.30 16.56 14.80
CA VAL A 26 5.86 16.63 16.15
C VAL A 26 7.38 16.47 16.13
N THR A 27 7.91 15.51 15.37
CA THR A 27 9.36 15.22 15.35
C THR A 27 10.09 15.81 14.14
N GLY A 28 9.36 16.26 13.11
CA GLY A 28 9.91 16.80 11.87
C GLY A 28 10.53 15.76 10.93
N VAL A 29 10.51 14.47 11.30
CA VAL A 29 11.11 13.36 10.55
C VAL A 29 10.16 12.84 9.48
N ALA A 30 10.69 12.54 8.30
CA ALA A 30 9.96 11.83 7.26
C ALA A 30 9.81 10.36 7.65
N THR A 31 8.57 9.96 7.92
CA THR A 31 8.22 8.59 8.33
C THR A 31 7.20 8.02 7.35
N ASP A 32 7.21 6.71 7.21
CA ASP A 32 6.17 5.99 6.46
C ASP A 32 5.03 5.61 7.43
N ARG A 33 3.78 6.02 7.15
CA ARG A 33 2.59 5.45 7.82
C ARG A 33 1.92 4.42 6.91
N THR A 34 1.55 3.29 7.48
CA THR A 34 0.69 2.32 6.78
C THR A 34 -0.72 2.89 6.75
N VAL A 35 -1.20 3.22 5.56
CA VAL A 35 -2.55 3.79 5.37
C VAL A 35 -3.57 2.66 5.30
N LYS A 36 -3.29 1.63 4.49
CA LYS A 36 -4.23 0.54 4.26
C LYS A 36 -3.52 -0.76 3.96
N SER A 37 -3.91 -1.82 4.66
CA SER A 37 -3.52 -3.19 4.34
C SER A 37 -4.51 -3.78 3.34
N LEU A 38 -4.04 -4.15 2.16
CA LEU A 38 -4.88 -4.65 1.08
C LEU A 38 -5.14 -6.14 1.21
N GLY A 39 -4.16 -6.90 1.66
CA GLY A 39 -4.25 -8.36 1.74
C GLY A 39 -3.14 -9.05 0.96
N TYR A 40 -3.37 -10.32 0.64
CA TYR A 40 -2.44 -11.10 -0.16
C TYR A 40 -2.65 -10.88 -1.66
N LEU A 41 -1.55 -10.78 -2.39
CA LEU A 41 -1.56 -10.64 -3.84
C LEU A 41 -2.33 -11.79 -4.51
N ASP A 42 -2.24 -13.03 -4.01
CA ASP A 42 -2.91 -14.18 -4.63
C ASP A 42 -4.44 -14.09 -4.61
N GLU A 43 -4.99 -13.47 -3.55
CA GLU A 43 -6.44 -13.26 -3.43
C GLU A 43 -6.88 -12.14 -4.38
N LEU A 44 -6.06 -11.09 -4.45
CA LEU A 44 -6.31 -9.93 -5.29
C LEU A 44 -6.15 -10.24 -6.78
N GLU A 45 -5.25 -11.14 -7.16
CA GLU A 45 -5.09 -11.66 -8.53
C GLU A 45 -6.28 -12.53 -8.98
N LYS A 46 -7.07 -13.08 -8.04
CA LYS A 46 -8.29 -13.85 -8.37
C LYS A 46 -9.49 -12.94 -8.64
N GLU A 47 -9.60 -11.83 -7.91
CA GLU A 47 -10.69 -10.85 -8.08
C GLU A 47 -10.39 -9.81 -9.15
N TYR A 48 -9.13 -9.40 -9.29
CA TYR A 48 -8.70 -8.33 -10.18
C TYR A 48 -7.63 -8.85 -11.13
N ALA A 49 -7.79 -8.57 -12.43
CA ALA A 49 -6.79 -8.91 -13.44
C ALA A 49 -5.45 -8.18 -13.20
N ASP A 50 -5.52 -6.93 -12.71
CA ASP A 50 -4.35 -6.09 -12.41
C ASP A 50 -4.48 -5.43 -11.02
N PRO A 51 -4.27 -6.20 -9.93
CA PRO A 51 -4.43 -5.67 -8.59
C PRO A 51 -3.45 -4.53 -8.32
N ILE A 52 -2.24 -4.61 -8.86
CA ILE A 52 -1.23 -3.55 -8.74
C ILE A 52 -1.73 -2.24 -9.33
N ALA A 53 -2.31 -2.26 -10.53
CA ALA A 53 -2.82 -1.05 -11.19
C ALA A 53 -4.03 -0.48 -10.43
N HIS A 54 -4.96 -1.35 -10.03
CA HIS A 54 -6.12 -0.95 -9.23
C HIS A 54 -5.69 -0.27 -7.93
N PHE A 55 -4.79 -0.89 -7.16
CA PHE A 55 -4.33 -0.32 -5.89
C PHE A 55 -3.40 0.88 -6.06
N GLN A 56 -2.69 0.98 -7.18
CA GLN A 56 -1.93 2.17 -7.51
C GLN A 56 -2.86 3.36 -7.79
N GLU A 57 -3.99 3.14 -8.48
CA GLU A 57 -5.00 4.18 -8.67
C GLU A 57 -5.70 4.54 -7.36
N VAL A 58 -6.06 3.56 -6.53
CA VAL A 58 -6.61 3.80 -5.19
C VAL A 58 -5.64 4.61 -4.33
N ALA A 59 -4.35 4.25 -4.32
CA ALA A 59 -3.33 5.01 -3.59
C ALA A 59 -3.19 6.44 -4.11
N ARG A 60 -3.36 6.65 -5.42
CA ARG A 60 -3.33 7.98 -6.03
C ARG A 60 -4.56 8.81 -5.61
N LYS A 61 -5.77 8.25 -5.72
CA LYS A 61 -7.02 8.88 -5.27
C LYS A 61 -6.96 9.27 -3.80
N MET A 62 -6.52 8.35 -2.94
CA MET A 62 -6.34 8.63 -1.51
C MET A 62 -5.31 9.73 -1.23
N THR A 63 -4.27 9.88 -2.07
CA THR A 63 -3.32 10.99 -1.93
C THR A 63 -3.94 12.33 -2.33
N GLU A 64 -4.80 12.32 -3.34
CA GLU A 64 -5.47 13.51 -3.89
C GLU A 64 -6.61 13.98 -2.97
N GLU A 65 -7.25 13.07 -2.24
CA GLU A 65 -8.26 13.37 -1.22
C GLU A 65 -7.65 13.89 0.11
N ASP A 66 -6.39 13.56 0.42
CA ASP A 66 -5.69 14.02 1.64
C ASP A 66 -4.90 15.34 1.41
N ALA A 67 -4.87 15.87 0.17
CA ALA A 67 -4.17 17.10 -0.24
C ALA A 67 -5.05 18.35 -0.19
#